data_AF-A0A7K0VMF8-F1
#
_entry.id   AF-A0A7K0VMF8-F1
#
_cell.length_a   1.000
_cell.length_b   1.000
_cell.length_c   1.000
_cell.angle_alpha   90.00
_cell.angle_beta   90.00
_cell.angle_gamma   90.00
#
_symmetry.space_group_name_H-M   'P 1'
#
loop_
_entity.id
_entity.type
_entity.pdbx_description
1 polymer ?
#
loop_
_entity_poly.entity_id
_entity_poly.type
_entity_poly.pdbx_seq_one_letter_code
_entity_poly.pdbx_strand_id
1 'polypeptide(L)'
;PAEVVVKEVLEETGIECEPVQIIAVLDGQRMGFTRFAMYMLLFHCRATGGELKAHPLETADVGWFSRDSLPAGAAGASWWGPMAFAAIDGQPMAAMFEPPRSPIWRGEHH
;
A
#
# COMPACT_ATOMS: atom_id res chain seq x y z
N PRO A 1 -11.33 -8.48 -0.35
CA PRO A 1 -10.05 -7.73 -0.47
C PRO A 1 -8.98 -8.24 0.51
N ALA A 2 -9.32 -8.50 1.78
CA ALA A 2 -8.36 -9.00 2.77
C ALA A 2 -7.75 -10.37 2.40
N GLU A 3 -8.52 -11.29 1.82
CA GLU A 3 -8.01 -12.58 1.32
C GLU A 3 -6.91 -12.41 0.27
N VAL A 4 -7.08 -11.43 -0.62
CA VAL A 4 -6.07 -11.11 -1.65
C VAL A 4 -4.79 -10.63 -0.97
N VAL A 5 -4.88 -9.73 0.02
CA VAL A 5 -3.70 -9.24 0.75
C VAL A 5 -2.92 -10.39 1.39
N VAL A 6 -3.61 -11.33 2.05
CA VAL A 6 -2.96 -12.49 2.66
C VAL A 6 -2.27 -13.35 1.59
N LYS A 7 -2.92 -13.58 0.45
CA LYS A 7 -2.36 -14.35 -0.67
C LYS A 7 -1.13 -13.66 -1.25
N GLU A 8 -1.23 -12.38 -1.64
CA GLU A 8 -0.13 -11.64 -2.28
C GLU A 8 1.08 -11.49 -1.35
N VAL A 9 0.87 -11.19 -0.05
CA VAL A 9 1.99 -11.10 0.91
C VAL A 9 2.73 -12.44 1.03
N LEU A 10 2.00 -13.56 1.11
CA LEU A 10 2.61 -14.88 1.15
C LEU A 10 3.35 -15.21 -0.16
N GLU A 11 2.72 -14.97 -1.31
CA GLU A 11 3.27 -15.29 -2.63
C GLU A 11 4.53 -14.49 -2.94
N GLU A 12 4.52 -13.17 -2.72
CA GLU A 12 5.61 -12.27 -3.11
C GLU A 12 6.78 -12.25 -2.11
N THR A 13 6.50 -12.48 -0.81
CA THR A 13 7.48 -12.29 0.28
C THR A 13 7.77 -13.53 1.12
N GLY A 14 6.93 -14.57 1.05
CA GLY A 14 7.02 -15.76 1.92
C GLY A 14 6.49 -15.56 3.34
N ILE A 15 5.94 -14.39 3.66
CA ILE A 15 5.43 -14.06 5.00
C ILE A 15 3.95 -14.39 5.13
N GLU A 16 3.59 -15.04 6.24
CA GLU A 16 2.20 -15.19 6.65
C GLU A 16 1.79 -13.94 7.45
N CYS A 17 0.60 -13.40 7.16
CA CYS A 17 0.12 -12.20 7.84
C CYS A 17 -1.38 -12.21 8.15
N GLU A 18 -1.73 -11.38 9.14
CA GLU A 18 -3.11 -11.05 9.50
C GLU A 18 -3.38 -9.58 9.12
N PRO A 19 -4.35 -9.29 8.23
CA PRO A 19 -4.77 -7.93 7.94
C PRO A 19 -5.44 -7.29 9.16
N VAL A 20 -4.88 -6.19 9.66
CA VAL A 20 -5.36 -5.50 10.87
C VAL A 20 -6.37 -4.42 10.53
N GLN A 21 -6.06 -3.58 9.53
CA GLN A 21 -6.93 -2.48 9.11
C GLN A 21 -6.55 -1.97 7.71
N ILE A 22 -7.52 -1.34 7.03
CA ILE A 22 -7.23 -0.50 5.86
C ILE A 22 -6.76 0.86 6.36
N ILE A 23 -5.62 1.32 5.84
CA ILE A 23 -5.06 2.64 6.20
C ILE A 23 -5.31 3.69 5.12
N ALA A 24 -5.45 3.27 3.85
CA ALA A 24 -5.78 4.20 2.77
C ALA A 24 -6.52 3.54 1.60
N VAL A 25 -7.34 4.34 0.91
CA VAL A 25 -7.89 4.08 -0.43
C VAL A 25 -7.39 5.18 -1.35
N LEU A 26 -6.65 4.82 -2.39
CA LEU A 26 -5.87 5.76 -3.18
C LEU A 26 -6.23 5.66 -4.66
N ASP A 27 -6.47 6.80 -5.31
CA ASP A 27 -6.79 6.89 -6.74
C ASP A 27 -5.50 6.89 -7.58
N GLY A 28 -5.16 5.75 -8.17
CA GLY A 28 -3.91 5.62 -8.91
C GLY A 28 -3.78 6.51 -10.14
N GLN A 29 -4.90 6.98 -10.70
CA GLN A 29 -4.89 7.96 -11.77
C GLN A 29 -4.55 9.36 -11.22
N ARG A 30 -5.07 9.72 -10.03
CA ARG A 30 -4.71 10.97 -9.35
C ARG A 30 -3.23 10.98 -8.94
N MET A 31 -2.70 9.82 -8.58
CA MET A 31 -1.31 9.65 -8.17
C MET A 31 -0.34 9.52 -9.34
N GLY A 32 -0.86 9.41 -10.57
CA GLY A 32 -0.07 9.39 -11.79
C GLY A 32 0.66 8.07 -12.07
N PHE A 33 0.36 6.99 -11.35
CA PHE A 33 0.99 5.68 -11.58
C PHE A 33 0.15 4.74 -12.47
N THR A 34 -1.10 5.08 -12.78
CA THR A 34 -1.89 4.41 -13.82
C THR A 34 -2.63 5.41 -14.73
N ARG A 35 -2.98 4.96 -15.93
CA ARG A 35 -3.78 5.71 -16.92
C ARG A 35 -5.26 5.32 -16.94
N PHE A 36 -5.63 4.25 -16.27
CA PHE A 36 -7.02 3.78 -16.15
C PHE A 36 -7.47 3.86 -14.69
N ALA A 37 -8.79 3.84 -14.48
CA ALA A 37 -9.36 3.90 -13.13
C ALA A 37 -8.91 2.67 -12.33
N MET A 38 -8.05 2.90 -11.34
CA MET A 38 -7.55 1.87 -10.43
C MET A 38 -7.46 2.47 -9.04
N TYR A 39 -8.06 1.80 -8.07
CA TYR A 39 -7.95 2.18 -6.67
C TYR A 39 -7.02 1.20 -5.96
N MET A 40 -6.04 1.73 -5.24
CA MET A 40 -5.15 0.95 -4.40
C MET A 40 -5.68 0.97 -2.97
N LEU A 41 -5.90 -0.22 -2.41
CA LEU A 41 -6.27 -0.40 -1.01
C LEU A 41 -5.00 -0.74 -0.23
N LEU A 42 -4.60 0.13 0.69
CA LEU A 42 -3.42 -0.08 1.51
C LEU A 42 -3.82 -0.67 2.86
N PHE A 43 -3.30 -1.86 3.16
CA PHE A 43 -3.56 -2.57 4.41
C PHE A 43 -2.35 -2.52 5.34
N HIS A 44 -2.61 -2.28 6.63
CA HIS A 44 -1.65 -2.62 7.68
C HIS A 44 -1.87 -4.08 8.05
N CYS A 45 -0.83 -4.89 7.88
CA CYS A 45 -0.81 -6.29 8.24
C CYS A 45 0.17 -6.55 9.39
N ARG A 46 -0.18 -7.49 10.26
CA ARG A 46 0.71 -8.04 11.27
C ARG A 46 1.30 -9.34 10.73
N ALA A 47 2.63 -9.45 10.68
CA ALA A 47 3.29 -10.71 10.38
C ALA A 47 3.01 -11.73 11.49
N THR A 48 2.62 -12.94 11.13
CA THR A 48 2.27 -14.02 12.08
C THR A 48 3.17 -15.25 11.94
N GLY A 49 3.93 -15.35 10.85
CA GLY A 49 4.79 -16.48 10.55
C GLY A 49 5.44 -16.38 9.17
N GLY A 50 5.91 -17.51 8.66
CA GLY A 50 6.63 -17.59 7.39
C GLY A 50 8.10 -17.19 7.48
N GLU A 51 8.78 -17.25 6.34
CA GLU A 51 10.19 -16.90 6.18
C GLU A 51 10.35 -16.03 4.94
N LEU A 52 11.17 -14.98 5.04
CA LEU A 52 11.44 -14.08 3.92
C LEU A 52 12.01 -14.86 2.74
N LYS A 53 11.24 -14.91 1.66
CA LYS A 53 11.62 -15.56 0.43
C LYS A 53 11.00 -14.79 -0.73
N ALA A 54 11.84 -14.09 -1.48
CA ALA A 54 11.41 -13.36 -2.66
C ALA A 54 10.86 -14.34 -3.71
N HIS A 55 9.72 -13.98 -4.31
CA HIS A 55 9.17 -14.71 -5.43
C HIS A 55 10.04 -14.53 -6.68
N PRO A 56 10.60 -15.61 -7.26
CA PRO A 56 11.65 -15.51 -8.28
C PRO A 56 11.21 -14.83 -9.58
N LEU A 57 9.91 -14.70 -9.83
CA LEU A 57 9.35 -14.08 -11.05
C LEU A 57 8.67 -12.73 -10.80
N GLU A 58 8.46 -12.35 -9.54
CA GLU A 58 7.67 -11.16 -9.20
C GLU A 58 8.45 -10.13 -8.38
N THR A 59 9.38 -10.58 -7.53
CA THR A 59 10.22 -9.70 -6.72
C THR A 59 11.71 -10.00 -6.93
N ALA A 60 12.51 -8.95 -7.11
CA ALA A 60 13.95 -9.09 -7.29
C ALA A 60 14.69 -9.38 -5.97
N ASP A 61 14.13 -8.89 -4.85
CA ASP A 61 14.64 -9.09 -3.49
C ASP A 61 13.52 -8.77 -2.48
N VAL A 62 13.68 -9.20 -1.23
CA VAL A 62 12.73 -8.95 -0.14
C VAL A 62 13.46 -8.74 1.19
N GLY A 63 12.97 -7.82 2.02
CA GLY A 63 13.59 -7.52 3.31
C GLY A 63 12.71 -6.72 4.25
N TRP A 64 13.11 -6.69 5.52
CA TRP A 64 12.56 -5.78 6.53
C TRP A 64 13.39 -4.50 6.55
N PHE A 65 12.72 -3.35 6.42
CA PHE A 65 13.38 -2.06 6.34
C PHE A 65 12.86 -1.13 7.44
N SER A 66 13.80 -0.44 8.10
CA SER A 66 13.46 0.67 8.98
C SER A 66 13.05 1.90 8.17
N ARG A 67 12.43 2.87 8.84
CA ARG A 67 11.99 4.15 8.25
C ARG A 67 13.12 4.88 7.52
N ASP A 68 14.33 4.82 8.06
CA ASP A 68 15.51 5.52 7.52
C ASP A 68 16.34 4.65 6.56
N SER A 69 15.92 3.40 6.33
CA SER A 69 16.65 2.45 5.49
C SER A 69 15.78 1.88 4.36
N LEU A 70 14.71 2.57 3.97
CA LEU A 70 13.93 2.18 2.80
C LEU A 70 14.82 2.21 1.54
N PRO A 71 14.67 1.25 0.61
CA PRO A 71 15.42 1.24 -0.63
C PRO A 71 15.25 2.54 -1.42
N ALA A 72 16.35 3.07 -1.96
CA ALA A 72 16.31 4.26 -2.80
C ALA A 72 15.41 4.02 -4.01
N GLY A 73 14.46 4.93 -4.24
CA GLY A 73 13.51 4.81 -5.35
C GLY A 73 12.29 3.92 -5.05
N ALA A 74 12.03 3.55 -3.79
CA ALA A 74 10.77 2.94 -3.38
C ALA A 74 9.58 3.78 -3.91
N ALA A 75 8.83 3.21 -4.84
CA ALA A 75 7.82 3.92 -5.61
C ALA A 75 6.77 4.56 -4.68
N GLY A 76 6.56 5.87 -4.88
CA GLY A 76 6.66 6.84 -3.78
C GLY A 76 6.36 6.38 -2.35
N ALA A 77 7.42 6.01 -1.66
CA ALA A 77 7.43 5.97 -0.21
C ALA A 77 6.96 7.29 0.44
N SER A 78 7.07 8.44 -0.25
CA SER A 78 6.60 9.72 0.27
C SER A 78 5.09 9.81 0.49
N TRP A 79 4.28 9.06 -0.26
CA TRP A 79 2.81 9.10 -0.12
C TRP A 79 2.30 8.08 0.89
N TRP A 80 2.75 6.83 0.81
CA TRP A 80 2.25 5.77 1.70
C TRP A 80 3.09 5.59 2.97
N GLY A 81 4.39 5.91 2.93
CA GLY A 81 5.34 5.64 4.00
C GLY A 81 4.95 6.24 5.35
N PRO A 82 4.61 7.54 5.43
CA PRO A 82 4.18 8.15 6.69
C PRO A 82 2.98 7.42 7.33
N MET A 83 1.98 7.04 6.53
CA MET A 83 0.80 6.30 6.99
C MET A 83 1.15 4.88 7.44
N ALA A 84 1.93 4.15 6.63
CA ALA A 84 2.32 2.78 6.91
C ALA A 84 3.07 2.68 8.25
N PHE A 85 4.07 3.54 8.45
CA PHE A 85 4.80 3.49 9.70
C PHE A 85 4.02 4.05 10.89
N ALA A 86 3.13 5.05 10.71
CA ALA A 86 2.24 5.46 11.81
C ALA A 86 1.35 4.29 12.26
N ALA A 87 0.92 3.42 11.33
CA ALA A 87 0.14 2.23 11.64
C ALA A 87 0.98 1.17 12.36
N ILE A 88 2.23 0.95 11.91
CA ILE A 88 3.21 0.08 12.58
C ILE A 88 3.51 0.56 14.00
N ASP A 89 3.62 1.88 14.20
CA ASP A 89 3.85 2.52 15.51
C ASP A 89 2.61 2.45 16.43
N GLY A 90 1.49 1.88 15.97
CA GLY A 90 0.26 1.70 16.75
C GLY A 90 -0.55 2.99 16.94
N GLN A 91 -0.31 4.01 16.11
CA GLN A 91 -1.07 5.26 16.22
C GLN A 91 -2.54 5.04 15.82
N PRO A 92 -3.51 5.59 16.58
CA PRO A 92 -4.91 5.56 16.17
C PRO A 92 -5.09 6.32 14.86
N MET A 93 -5.68 5.68 13.85
CA MET A 93 -5.98 6.32 12.58
C MET A 93 -7.30 5.80 11.99
N ALA A 94 -7.94 6.66 11.20
CA ALA A 94 -9.01 6.26 10.31
C ALA A 94 -8.44 6.00 8.92
N ALA A 95 -9.09 5.12 8.15
CA ALA A 95 -8.75 4.95 6.74
C ALA A 95 -8.87 6.29 6.00
N MET A 96 -7.82 6.67 5.28
CA MET A 96 -7.79 7.93 4.52
C MET A 96 -8.15 7.70 3.05
N PHE A 97 -8.71 8.74 2.42
CA PHE A 97 -8.94 8.81 0.98
C PHE A 97 -8.83 10.26 0.55
N GLU A 98 -8.56 10.52 -0.73
CA GLU A 98 -8.38 11.88 -1.19
C GLU A 98 -9.71 12.64 -1.29
N PRO A 99 -9.76 13.94 -0.92
CA PRO A 99 -10.99 14.72 -1.01
C PRO A 99 -11.42 14.92 -2.47
N PRO A 100 -12.70 15.25 -2.73
CA PRO A 100 -13.19 15.57 -4.08
C PRO A 100 -12.31 16.60 -4.78
N ARG A 101 -12.12 16.43 -6.09
CA ARG A 101 -11.41 17.42 -6.92
C ARG A 101 -12.25 18.71 -7.02
N SER A 102 -11.60 19.85 -7.21
CA SER A 102 -12.26 21.11 -7.52
C SER A 102 -11.67 21.71 -8.81
N PRO A 103 -12.44 21.85 -9.90
CA PRO A 103 -13.81 21.36 -10.07
C PRO A 103 -13.86 19.82 -10.09
N ILE A 104 -15.00 19.23 -9.69
CA ILE A 104 -15.21 17.77 -9.69
C ILE A 104 -15.21 17.25 -11.14
N TRP A 105 -15.77 18.03 -12.06
CA TRP A 105 -15.96 17.67 -13.45
C TRP A 105 -14.92 18.37 -14.34
N ARG A 106 -14.36 17.61 -15.30
CA ARG A 106 -13.60 18.19 -16.41
C ARG A 106 -14.51 18.24 -17.63
N GLY A 107 -14.97 19.42 -18.01
CA GLY A 107 -15.87 19.66 -19.15
C GLY A 107 -17.03 20.59 -18.81
N GLU A 108 -17.66 21.18 -19.82
CA GLU A 108 -18.93 21.89 -19.65
C GLU A 108 -20.02 20.87 -19.29
N HIS A 109 -20.85 21.22 -18.31
CA HIS A 109 -22.00 20.42 -17.93
C HIS A 109 -22.96 20.29 -19.13
N HIS A 110 -23.28 19.06 -19.54
CA HIS A 110 -24.46 18.78 -20.36
C HIS A 110 -25.63 18.41 -19.46
#